data_AF-A0A2H1GLD9-F1
#
_entry.id   AF-A0A2H1GLD9-F1
#
_cell.length_a   1.000
_cell.length_b   1.000
_cell.length_c   1.000
_cell.angle_alpha   90.00
_cell.angle_beta   90.00
_cell.angle_gamma   90.00
#
_symmetry.space_group_name_H-M   'P 1'
#
loop_
_entity.id
_entity.type
_entity.pdbx_description
1 polymer ?
#
loop_
_entity_poly.entity_id
_entity_poly.type
_entity_poly.pdbx_seq_one_letter_code
_entity_poly.pdbx_strand_id
1 'polypeptide(L)'
;MASACAKCSKPLEVEVERYDDEDSAEDASMTDDTPQTVPDDVTLSCGDHLHWECLIEAYEVSKCPVCTRDITTSPAAASSSSANSNPQILVDLNNEGGLQHQIDIFPLLQEESYLRAYPEDRKCRAFLEFCREGDFHAIADLLKSCDESAEEDEEDMIPEAAGPSKPVEDILRYQDPIGDMQSGLHAAAASGHREVAWLLLLLASEYSEMEFPALVFQEAASLGLMREEQSGKVDIRSLRDAHGRSAEDVARENGVIWNGWIGNNRLTI
;
A
#
# COMPACT_ATOMS: atom_id res chain seq x y z
N MET A 1 -3.75 21.57 28.80
CA MET A 1 -4.49 22.18 27.69
C MET A 1 -4.35 21.22 26.53
N ALA A 2 -5.45 20.78 25.91
CA ALA A 2 -5.35 20.01 24.68
C ALA A 2 -4.62 20.88 23.64
N SER A 3 -3.59 20.32 22.99
CA SER A 3 -2.94 20.99 21.88
C SER A 3 -3.95 21.10 20.73
N ALA A 4 -3.99 22.24 20.04
CA ALA A 4 -4.91 22.49 18.94
C ALA A 4 -4.12 22.47 17.62
N CYS A 5 -4.73 21.93 16.58
CA CYS A 5 -4.13 21.87 15.25
C CYS A 5 -3.83 23.28 14.74
N ALA A 6 -2.58 23.51 14.39
CA ALA A 6 -2.09 24.81 13.94
C ALA A 6 -2.68 25.23 12.58
N LYS A 7 -3.32 24.31 11.84
CA LYS A 7 -4.00 24.58 10.56
C LYS A 7 -5.48 24.91 10.71
N CYS A 8 -6.25 24.07 11.41
CA CYS A 8 -7.71 24.21 11.49
C CYS A 8 -8.20 24.77 12.84
N SER A 9 -7.30 24.95 13.82
CA SER A 9 -7.60 25.44 15.18
C SER A 9 -8.55 24.56 16.00
N LYS A 10 -8.79 23.31 15.58
CA LYS A 10 -9.58 22.31 16.33
C LYS A 10 -8.69 21.48 17.26
N PRO A 11 -9.23 20.84 18.31
CA PRO A 11 -8.48 19.89 19.14
C PRO A 11 -7.86 18.77 18.30
N LEU A 12 -6.64 18.32 18.67
CA LEU A 12 -5.90 17.24 18.00
C LEU A 12 -6.41 15.85 18.39
N GLU A 13 -7.70 15.65 18.16
CA GLU A 13 -8.40 14.39 18.38
C GLU A 13 -9.42 14.19 17.27
N VAL A 14 -9.71 12.93 16.96
CA VAL A 14 -10.74 12.51 16.00
C VAL A 14 -11.78 11.66 16.72
N GLU A 15 -13.05 11.84 16.34
CA GLU A 15 -14.15 11.03 16.86
C GLU A 15 -14.11 9.64 16.21
N VAL A 16 -14.28 8.61 17.02
CA VAL A 16 -14.34 7.21 16.57
C VAL A 16 -15.72 6.67 16.89
N GLU A 17 -16.33 5.99 15.92
CA GLU A 17 -17.61 5.33 16.10
C GLU A 17 -17.50 4.22 17.15
N ARG A 18 -18.43 4.19 18.11
CA ARG A 18 -18.56 3.06 19.02
C ARG A 18 -19.24 1.94 18.23
N TYR A 19 -18.53 0.83 18.01
CA TYR A 19 -19.20 -0.40 17.61
C TYR A 19 -20.06 -0.85 18.80
N ASP A 20 -21.36 -0.62 18.72
CA ASP A 20 -22.31 -1.22 19.65
C ASP A 20 -22.28 -2.73 19.42
N ASP A 21 -21.56 -3.47 20.29
CA ASP A 21 -21.68 -4.92 20.38
C ASP A 21 -23.15 -5.25 20.73
N GLU A 22 -23.95 -5.62 19.73
CA GLU A 22 -25.37 -5.99 19.85
C GLU A 22 -25.64 -7.17 20.82
N ASP A 23 -24.61 -7.79 21.39
CA ASP A 23 -24.71 -8.92 22.32
C ASP A 23 -24.70 -8.55 23.82
N SER A 24 -24.61 -7.27 24.20
CA SER A 24 -24.64 -6.85 25.62
C SER A 24 -25.97 -6.19 26.03
N ALA A 25 -27.09 -6.85 25.73
CA ALA A 25 -28.43 -6.40 26.11
C ALA A 25 -28.79 -6.69 27.58
N GLU A 26 -27.92 -6.47 28.57
CA GLU A 26 -28.29 -6.54 30.00
C GLU A 26 -27.47 -5.62 30.93
N ASP A 27 -27.36 -4.31 30.66
CA ASP A 27 -27.31 -3.27 31.73
C ASP A 27 -27.49 -1.87 31.12
N ALA A 28 -28.74 -1.43 30.93
CA ALA A 28 -29.06 -0.07 30.53
C ALA A 28 -28.84 0.90 31.71
N SER A 29 -27.57 1.20 32.02
CA SER A 29 -27.18 2.25 32.94
C SER A 29 -26.56 3.41 32.17
N MET A 30 -27.40 4.38 31.81
CA MET A 30 -27.09 5.79 31.50
C MET A 30 -25.61 6.05 31.10
N THR A 31 -25.20 5.60 29.93
CA THR A 31 -23.86 5.90 29.41
C THR A 31 -23.86 7.28 28.78
N ASP A 32 -22.91 8.09 29.24
CA ASP A 32 -22.58 9.41 28.75
C ASP A 32 -22.47 9.39 27.21
N ASP A 33 -23.29 10.20 26.54
CA ASP A 33 -23.38 10.37 25.08
C ASP A 33 -22.18 11.20 24.56
N THR A 34 -21.01 11.02 25.20
CA THR A 34 -19.77 11.69 24.81
C THR A 34 -19.12 10.88 23.70
N PRO A 35 -18.90 11.44 22.51
CA PRO A 35 -18.23 10.73 21.43
C PRO A 35 -16.85 10.27 21.93
N GLN A 36 -16.50 9.01 21.65
CA GLN A 36 -15.18 8.50 21.98
C GLN A 36 -14.19 9.16 21.03
N THR A 37 -13.18 9.85 21.58
CA THR A 37 -12.13 10.46 20.78
C THR A 37 -10.81 9.73 20.95
N VAL A 38 -10.01 9.70 19.89
CA VAL A 38 -8.61 9.25 19.92
C VAL A 38 -7.69 10.39 19.49
N PRO A 39 -6.43 10.41 19.95
CA PRO A 39 -5.47 11.42 19.52
C PRO A 39 -5.25 11.39 17.99
N ASP A 40 -5.05 12.57 17.40
CA ASP A 40 -4.55 12.75 16.03
C ASP A 40 -3.60 13.96 16.04
N ASP A 41 -2.37 13.73 16.51
CA ASP A 41 -1.36 14.76 16.67
C ASP A 41 -0.05 14.37 15.97
N VAL A 42 0.25 15.07 14.87
CA VAL A 42 1.53 15.05 14.18
C VAL A 42 2.35 16.28 14.59
N THR A 43 3.42 16.04 15.36
CA THR A 43 4.37 17.08 15.76
C THR A 43 5.53 17.15 14.77
N LEU A 44 5.59 18.23 13.99
CA LEU A 44 6.69 18.48 13.04
C LEU A 44 7.96 18.96 13.76
N SER A 45 9.12 18.84 13.10
CA SER A 45 10.41 19.31 13.61
C SER A 45 10.48 20.81 13.91
N CYS A 46 9.60 21.61 13.31
CA CYS A 46 9.46 23.04 13.60
C CYS A 46 8.68 23.34 14.90
N GLY A 47 8.07 22.32 15.51
CA GLY A 47 7.23 22.40 16.71
C GLY A 47 5.75 22.65 16.44
N ASP A 48 5.33 22.70 15.17
CA ASP A 48 3.90 22.84 14.83
C ASP A 48 3.20 21.48 14.92
N HIS A 49 2.00 21.48 15.49
CA HIS A 49 1.15 20.31 15.65
C HIS A 49 -0.02 20.35 14.67
N LEU A 50 -0.27 19.26 13.97
CA LEU A 50 -1.29 19.16 12.92
C LEU A 50 -2.05 17.83 13.03
N HIS A 51 -3.33 17.82 12.65
CA HIS A 51 -4.03 16.59 12.29
C HIS A 51 -3.34 15.94 11.09
N TRP A 52 -3.36 14.61 11.01
CA TRP A 52 -2.83 13.86 9.87
C TRP A 52 -3.43 14.34 8.54
N GLU A 53 -4.76 14.47 8.47
CA GLU A 53 -5.47 14.93 7.28
C GLU A 53 -5.08 16.38 6.90
N CYS A 54 -5.02 17.28 7.89
CA CYS A 54 -4.62 18.68 7.65
C CYS A 54 -3.20 18.79 7.10
N LEU A 55 -2.30 17.90 7.51
CA LEU A 55 -0.93 17.83 6.99
C LEU A 55 -0.95 17.35 5.54
N ILE A 56 -1.61 16.22 5.25
CA ILE A 56 -1.66 15.64 3.89
C ILE A 56 -2.29 16.61 2.90
N GLU A 57 -3.42 17.22 3.22
CA GLU A 57 -4.12 18.16 2.34
C GLU A 57 -3.23 19.34 1.94
N ALA A 58 -2.51 19.91 2.91
CA ALA A 58 -1.73 21.13 2.73
C ALA A 58 -0.24 20.88 2.42
N TYR A 59 0.19 19.62 2.30
CA TYR A 59 1.60 19.28 2.13
C TYR A 59 2.15 19.83 0.81
N GLU A 60 3.15 20.69 0.93
CA GLU A 60 4.05 21.06 -0.15
C GLU A 60 5.43 20.52 0.20
N VAL A 61 6.03 19.80 -0.76
CA VAL A 61 7.32 19.08 -0.60
C VAL A 61 8.28 19.87 0.29
N SER A 62 8.73 19.23 1.38
CA SER A 62 9.71 19.73 2.36
C SER A 62 9.32 20.91 3.28
N LYS A 63 8.11 21.48 3.20
CA LYS A 63 7.74 22.66 4.01
C LYS A 63 6.60 22.41 4.97
N CYS A 64 6.70 23.00 6.15
CA CYS A 64 5.58 23.09 7.07
C CYS A 64 4.44 23.93 6.46
N PRO A 65 3.18 23.44 6.42
CA PRO A 65 2.04 24.16 5.85
C PRO A 65 1.56 25.36 6.69
N VAL A 66 2.17 25.58 7.87
CA VAL A 66 1.83 26.65 8.82
C VAL A 66 2.93 27.70 8.84
N CYS A 67 4.15 27.32 9.25
CA CYS A 67 5.25 28.28 9.43
C CYS A 67 6.20 28.36 8.23
N THR A 68 6.01 27.55 7.18
CA THR A 68 6.83 27.47 5.95
C THR A 68 8.30 27.07 6.13
N ARG A 69 8.71 26.75 7.36
CA ARG A 69 10.06 26.23 7.63
C ARG A 69 10.25 24.88 6.94
N ASP A 70 11.49 24.62 6.55
CA ASP A 70 11.90 23.32 6.07
C ASP A 70 11.73 22.29 7.20
N ILE A 71 11.01 21.21 6.91
CA ILE A 71 10.74 20.10 7.85
C ILE A 71 11.56 18.85 7.53
N THR A 72 12.38 18.89 6.49
CA THR A 72 13.25 17.77 6.13
C THR A 72 14.42 17.68 7.09
N THR A 73 14.76 16.44 7.44
CA THR A 73 15.99 16.10 8.13
C THR A 73 16.93 15.52 7.09
N SER A 74 18.06 16.18 6.85
CA SER A 74 19.14 15.58 6.06
C SER A 74 19.79 14.47 6.90
N PRO A 75 19.97 13.25 6.37
CA PRO A 75 20.73 12.24 7.09
C PRO A 75 22.12 12.79 7.38
N ALA A 76 22.54 12.74 8.65
CA ALA A 76 23.81 13.28 9.08
C ALA A 76 24.94 12.62 8.28
N ALA A 77 25.59 13.40 7.40
CA ALA A 77 26.79 13.09 6.61
C ALA A 77 27.30 11.63 6.73
N ALA A 78 26.65 10.70 6.04
CA ALA A 78 27.26 9.42 5.75
C ALA A 78 28.34 9.65 4.67
N SER A 79 29.60 9.60 5.10
CA SER A 79 30.83 9.51 4.33
C SER A 79 30.64 9.29 2.81
N SER A 80 30.79 10.37 2.03
CA SER A 80 31.29 10.41 0.65
C SER A 80 31.20 9.12 -0.18
N SER A 81 29.99 8.56 -0.41
CA SER A 81 29.80 7.51 -1.44
C SER A 81 28.35 7.17 -1.84
N SER A 82 27.29 7.68 -1.20
CA SER A 82 25.90 7.34 -1.56
C SER A 82 25.15 8.55 -2.13
N ALA A 83 25.06 8.64 -3.45
CA ALA A 83 24.51 9.79 -4.18
C ALA A 83 22.97 9.93 -4.17
N ASN A 84 22.22 9.06 -3.48
CA ASN A 84 20.75 9.07 -3.49
C ASN A 84 20.18 8.85 -2.07
N SER A 85 20.35 9.78 -1.13
CA SER A 85 19.55 9.74 0.10
C SER A 85 18.27 10.56 -0.11
N ASN A 86 17.12 9.89 -0.17
CA ASN A 86 15.83 10.58 -0.10
C ASN A 86 15.77 11.43 1.18
N PRO A 87 15.12 12.61 1.14
CA PRO A 87 14.92 13.42 2.35
C PRO A 87 14.08 12.63 3.36
N GLN A 88 14.32 12.87 4.65
CA GLN A 88 13.51 12.29 5.73
C GLN A 88 12.64 13.37 6.35
N ILE A 89 11.43 13.02 6.81
CA ILE A 89 10.58 13.93 7.59
C ILE A 89 10.27 13.21 8.90
N LEU A 90 11.08 13.51 9.92
CA LEU A 90 10.95 12.91 11.23
C LEU A 90 9.93 13.69 12.07
N VAL A 91 8.93 12.98 12.58
CA VAL A 91 7.85 13.56 13.41
C VAL A 91 7.64 12.72 14.67
N ASP A 92 7.03 13.35 15.68
CA ASP A 92 6.40 12.60 16.77
C ASP A 92 4.91 12.47 16.44
N LEU A 93 4.40 11.24 16.37
CA LEU A 93 3.01 10.91 16.04
C LEU A 93 2.32 10.34 17.26
N ASN A 94 1.19 10.92 17.66
CA ASN A 94 0.33 10.38 18.70
C ASN A 94 -1.03 10.04 18.12
N ASN A 95 -1.35 8.75 18.08
CA ASN A 95 -2.61 8.21 17.56
C ASN A 95 -3.18 7.13 18.49
N GLU A 96 -4.15 6.33 18.02
CA GLU A 96 -4.72 5.20 18.77
C GLU A 96 -3.66 4.19 19.26
N GLY A 97 -2.59 3.99 18.49
CA GLY A 97 -1.45 3.14 18.85
C GLY A 97 -0.50 3.74 19.90
N GLY A 98 -0.77 4.97 20.36
CA GLY A 98 0.04 5.71 21.31
C GLY A 98 1.07 6.62 20.65
N LEU A 99 1.99 7.13 21.47
CA LEU A 99 3.02 8.08 21.03
C LEU A 99 4.24 7.36 20.44
N GLN A 100 4.52 7.65 19.18
CA GLN A 100 5.68 7.17 18.43
C GLN A 100 6.60 8.36 18.14
N HIS A 101 7.88 8.24 18.51
CA HIS A 101 8.85 9.32 18.35
C HIS A 101 9.72 9.15 17.11
N GLN A 102 10.05 10.27 16.46
CA GLN A 102 10.99 10.33 15.32
C GLN A 102 10.67 9.32 14.20
N ILE A 103 9.38 9.13 13.89
CA ILE A 103 8.98 8.31 12.75
C ILE A 103 9.19 9.08 11.46
N ASP A 104 9.69 8.41 10.41
CA ASP A 104 9.87 9.02 9.10
C ASP A 104 8.58 8.90 8.29
N ILE A 105 7.87 10.01 8.13
CA ILE A 105 6.62 10.08 7.36
C ILE A 105 6.84 10.51 5.91
N PHE A 106 8.08 10.78 5.48
CA PHE A 106 8.34 11.18 4.10
C PHE A 106 7.81 10.18 3.06
N PRO A 107 7.98 8.85 3.23
CA PRO A 107 7.43 7.88 2.28
C PRO A 107 5.91 7.95 2.16
N LEU A 108 5.20 8.13 3.29
CA LEU A 108 3.74 8.24 3.32
C LEU A 108 3.26 9.52 2.62
N LEU A 109 3.91 10.65 2.89
CA LEU A 109 3.58 11.92 2.23
C LEU A 109 3.90 11.89 0.72
N GLN A 110 4.97 11.20 0.34
CA GLN A 110 5.32 10.99 -1.07
C GLN A 110 4.23 10.17 -1.77
N GLU A 111 3.80 9.07 -1.17
CA GLU A 111 2.71 8.25 -1.70
C GLU A 111 1.40 9.01 -1.83
N GLU A 112 0.96 9.71 -0.79
CA GLU A 112 -0.28 10.51 -0.84
C GLU A 112 -0.21 11.61 -1.90
N SER A 113 0.95 12.26 -2.05
CA SER A 113 1.15 13.25 -3.10
C SER A 113 1.08 12.63 -4.51
N TYR A 114 1.58 11.41 -4.68
CA TYR A 114 1.51 10.66 -5.93
C TYR A 114 0.08 10.24 -6.25
N LEU A 115 -0.64 9.64 -5.29
CA LEU A 115 -2.01 9.18 -5.47
C LEU A 115 -3.03 10.31 -5.63
N ARG A 116 -2.72 11.52 -5.14
CA ARG A 116 -3.49 12.71 -5.47
C ARG A 116 -3.32 13.12 -6.94
N ALA A 117 -2.13 12.93 -7.50
CA ALA A 117 -1.84 13.24 -8.90
C ALA A 117 -2.28 12.13 -9.87
N TYR A 118 -2.29 10.88 -9.41
CA TYR A 118 -2.63 9.67 -10.17
C TYR A 118 -3.64 8.82 -9.39
N PRO A 119 -4.89 9.28 -9.24
CA PRO A 119 -5.91 8.56 -8.46
C PRO A 119 -6.21 7.15 -9.00
N GLU A 120 -6.00 6.91 -10.29
CA GLU A 120 -6.14 5.60 -10.94
C GLU A 120 -5.16 4.53 -10.42
N ASP A 121 -4.05 4.96 -9.80
CA ASP A 121 -3.03 4.05 -9.27
C ASP A 121 -3.35 3.57 -7.85
N ARG A 122 -4.41 4.07 -7.19
CA ARG A 122 -4.78 3.65 -5.83
C ARG A 122 -4.93 2.14 -5.70
N LYS A 123 -5.69 1.51 -6.60
CA LYS A 123 -5.87 0.05 -6.63
C LYS A 123 -4.59 -0.69 -7.00
N CYS A 124 -3.75 -0.12 -7.86
CA CYS A 124 -2.44 -0.70 -8.19
C CYS A 124 -1.50 -0.72 -6.98
N ARG A 125 -1.49 0.38 -6.19
CA ARG A 125 -0.71 0.49 -4.95
C ARG A 125 -1.20 -0.49 -3.90
N ALA A 126 -2.51 -0.56 -3.66
CA ALA A 126 -3.11 -1.54 -2.75
C ALA A 126 -2.77 -2.99 -3.17
N PHE A 127 -2.87 -3.31 -4.47
CA PHE A 127 -2.47 -4.60 -5.01
C PHE A 127 -1.01 -4.97 -4.69
N LEU A 128 -0.08 -4.02 -4.83
CA LEU A 128 1.33 -4.27 -4.50
C LEU A 128 1.55 -4.48 -3.01
N GLU A 129 0.81 -3.79 -2.14
CA GLU A 129 0.90 -3.99 -0.70
C GLU A 129 0.38 -5.36 -0.29
N PHE A 130 -0.76 -5.80 -0.84
CA PHE A 130 -1.24 -7.17 -0.62
C PHE A 130 -0.26 -8.22 -1.13
N CYS A 131 0.44 -7.95 -2.23
CA CYS A 131 1.53 -8.82 -2.69
C CYS A 131 2.71 -8.87 -1.70
N ARG A 132 2.99 -7.75 -1.03
CA ARG A 132 4.07 -7.61 -0.03
C ARG A 132 3.73 -8.26 1.30
N GLU A 133 2.45 -8.25 1.69
CA GLU A 133 1.92 -8.86 2.91
C GLU A 133 1.64 -10.36 2.76
N GLY A 134 1.46 -10.82 1.52
CA GLY A 134 1.13 -12.22 1.23
C GLY A 134 -0.37 -12.50 1.25
N ASP A 135 -1.21 -11.47 1.25
CA ASP A 135 -2.66 -11.61 1.31
C ASP A 135 -3.27 -11.88 -0.07
N PHE A 136 -3.23 -13.15 -0.46
CA PHE A 136 -3.80 -13.60 -1.74
C PHE A 136 -5.34 -13.53 -1.77
N HIS A 137 -6.02 -13.44 -0.62
CA HIS A 137 -7.47 -13.22 -0.57
C HIS A 137 -7.80 -11.76 -0.92
N ALA A 138 -7.11 -10.80 -0.29
CA ALA A 138 -7.26 -9.38 -0.60
C ALA A 138 -6.90 -9.06 -2.06
N ILE A 139 -5.89 -9.73 -2.63
CA ILE A 139 -5.59 -9.66 -4.07
C ILE A 139 -6.81 -10.10 -4.88
N ALA A 140 -7.38 -11.26 -4.59
CA ALA A 140 -8.52 -11.78 -5.35
C ALA A 140 -9.74 -10.86 -5.29
N ASP A 141 -10.05 -10.33 -4.11
CA ASP A 141 -11.19 -9.43 -3.91
C ASP A 141 -10.97 -8.08 -4.59
N LEU A 142 -9.75 -7.55 -4.56
CA LEU A 142 -9.39 -6.35 -5.30
C LEU A 142 -9.57 -6.55 -6.81
N LEU A 143 -9.10 -7.66 -7.37
CA LEU A 143 -9.22 -7.93 -8.81
C LEU A 143 -10.69 -8.03 -9.25
N LYS A 144 -11.55 -8.72 -8.49
CA LYS A 144 -12.99 -8.79 -8.77
C LYS A 144 -13.67 -7.42 -8.76
N SER A 145 -13.32 -6.58 -7.78
CA SER A 145 -13.86 -5.22 -7.68
C SER A 145 -13.50 -4.33 -8.88
N CYS A 146 -12.50 -4.72 -9.68
CA CYS A 146 -12.12 -4.03 -10.90
C CYS A 146 -12.94 -4.51 -12.10
N ASP A 147 -13.26 -5.80 -12.16
CA ASP A 147 -14.11 -6.36 -13.22
C ASP A 147 -15.58 -5.92 -13.08
N GLU A 148 -16.11 -5.86 -11.86
CA GLU A 148 -17.49 -5.43 -11.58
C GLU A 148 -17.74 -3.96 -11.96
N SER A 149 -16.72 -3.10 -11.79
CA SER A 149 -16.81 -1.68 -12.16
C SER A 149 -16.88 -1.41 -13.67
N ALA A 150 -16.75 -2.45 -14.51
CA ALA A 150 -16.90 -2.33 -15.97
C ALA A 150 -18.34 -2.60 -16.47
N GLU A 151 -19.25 -3.13 -15.63
CA GLU A 151 -20.58 -3.58 -16.05
C GLU A 151 -21.77 -2.83 -15.40
N GLU A 152 -21.56 -1.98 -14.39
CA GLU A 152 -22.65 -1.25 -13.73
C GLU A 152 -22.78 0.18 -14.23
N ASP A 153 -23.95 0.49 -14.84
CA ASP A 153 -24.40 1.84 -15.16
C ASP A 153 -24.28 2.76 -13.93
N GLU A 154 -23.64 3.92 -14.12
CA GLU A 154 -23.20 4.92 -13.11
C GLU A 154 -24.32 5.59 -12.27
N GLU A 155 -25.41 4.92 -11.89
CA GLU A 155 -26.56 5.60 -11.26
C GLU A 155 -26.76 5.38 -9.74
N ASP A 156 -26.14 4.38 -9.09
CA ASP A 156 -26.47 4.08 -7.67
C ASP A 156 -25.26 3.84 -6.70
N MET A 157 -24.01 4.08 -7.09
CA MET A 157 -22.87 3.95 -6.16
C MET A 157 -22.48 5.27 -5.47
N ILE A 158 -22.36 5.19 -4.15
CA ILE A 158 -22.00 6.26 -3.21
C ILE A 158 -20.62 6.83 -3.62
N PRO A 159 -20.47 8.16 -3.79
CA PRO A 159 -19.24 8.74 -4.30
C PRO A 159 -18.24 8.95 -3.17
N GLU A 160 -17.57 7.88 -2.72
CA GLU A 160 -16.39 8.05 -1.85
C GLU A 160 -15.16 7.30 -2.40
N ALA A 161 -14.22 8.10 -2.89
CA ALA A 161 -12.80 7.78 -3.12
C ALA A 161 -12.38 6.75 -4.18
N ALA A 162 -13.28 6.15 -4.97
CA ALA A 162 -12.88 5.31 -6.10
C ALA A 162 -12.69 6.16 -7.37
N GLY A 163 -11.47 6.65 -7.59
CA GLY A 163 -11.07 7.16 -8.91
C GLY A 163 -11.19 6.08 -10.01
N PRO A 164 -11.05 6.44 -11.29
CA PRO A 164 -11.15 5.47 -12.39
C PRO A 164 -10.13 4.34 -12.19
N SER A 165 -10.59 3.08 -12.18
CA SER A 165 -9.73 1.92 -12.00
C SER A 165 -9.07 1.51 -13.30
N LYS A 166 -7.78 1.12 -13.23
CA LYS A 166 -7.12 0.41 -14.33
C LYS A 166 -7.76 -0.97 -14.53
N PRO A 167 -7.73 -1.52 -15.77
CA PRO A 167 -8.19 -2.88 -16.02
C PRO A 167 -7.30 -3.88 -15.27
N VAL A 168 -7.86 -5.05 -14.94
CA VAL A 168 -7.16 -6.13 -14.20
C VAL A 168 -5.83 -6.50 -14.84
N GLU A 169 -5.76 -6.53 -16.17
CA GLU A 169 -4.53 -6.87 -16.89
C GLU A 169 -3.38 -5.89 -16.67
N ASP A 170 -3.70 -4.60 -16.48
CA ASP A 170 -2.74 -3.54 -16.18
C ASP A 170 -2.33 -3.58 -14.71
N ILE A 171 -3.27 -3.85 -13.79
CA ILE A 171 -2.99 -3.99 -12.35
C ILE A 171 -1.99 -5.14 -12.11
N LEU A 172 -2.25 -6.30 -12.70
CA LEU A 172 -1.39 -7.49 -12.57
C LEU A 172 0.05 -7.27 -13.06
N ARG A 173 0.25 -6.29 -13.95
CA ARG A 173 1.55 -5.96 -14.57
C ARG A 173 2.11 -4.63 -14.12
N TYR A 174 1.44 -3.99 -13.18
CA TYR A 174 1.80 -2.67 -12.71
C TYR A 174 3.24 -2.68 -12.14
N GLN A 175 4.00 -1.65 -12.49
CA GLN A 175 5.33 -1.39 -11.97
C GLN A 175 5.31 -0.05 -11.26
N ASP A 176 5.73 -0.04 -10.00
CA ASP A 176 5.58 1.08 -9.08
C ASP A 176 6.56 2.23 -9.34
N PRO A 177 6.14 3.39 -9.90
CA PRO A 177 7.05 4.47 -10.24
C PRO A 177 7.72 5.11 -9.02
N ILE A 178 7.10 5.01 -7.84
CA ILE A 178 7.62 5.55 -6.57
C ILE A 178 8.29 4.49 -5.69
N GLY A 179 8.29 3.22 -6.09
CA GLY A 179 8.94 2.09 -5.39
C GLY A 179 9.84 1.29 -6.32
N ASP A 180 10.76 1.99 -6.99
CA ASP A 180 11.82 1.41 -7.84
C ASP A 180 11.28 0.51 -8.96
N MET A 181 10.14 0.82 -9.56
CA MET A 181 9.51 0.03 -10.63
C MET A 181 9.26 -1.44 -10.25
N GLN A 182 9.15 -1.75 -8.96
CA GLN A 182 8.83 -3.11 -8.51
C GLN A 182 7.41 -3.49 -8.98
N SER A 183 7.26 -4.73 -9.45
CA SER A 183 5.95 -5.33 -9.73
C SER A 183 5.49 -6.22 -8.58
N GLY A 184 4.25 -6.71 -8.63
CA GLY A 184 3.73 -7.64 -7.63
C GLY A 184 4.61 -8.88 -7.46
N LEU A 185 5.21 -9.38 -8.54
CA LEU A 185 6.13 -10.54 -8.46
C LEU A 185 7.43 -10.20 -7.74
N HIS A 186 7.94 -8.97 -7.89
CA HIS A 186 9.10 -8.50 -7.11
C HIS A 186 8.74 -8.36 -5.63
N ALA A 187 7.57 -7.80 -5.30
CA ALA A 187 7.09 -7.66 -3.92
C ALA A 187 6.93 -9.03 -3.23
N ALA A 188 6.27 -9.98 -3.90
CA ALA A 188 6.12 -11.34 -3.38
C ALA A 188 7.48 -12.04 -3.21
N ALA A 189 8.39 -11.89 -4.17
CA ALA A 189 9.77 -12.39 -4.09
C ALA A 189 10.56 -11.80 -2.90
N ALA A 190 10.43 -10.49 -2.70
CA ALA A 190 11.09 -9.74 -1.63
C ALA A 190 10.59 -10.12 -0.24
N SER A 191 9.32 -10.52 -0.10
CA SER A 191 8.74 -10.91 1.19
C SER A 191 8.68 -12.43 1.42
N GLY A 192 8.99 -13.24 0.40
CA GLY A 192 9.00 -14.70 0.53
C GLY A 192 7.62 -15.37 0.42
N HIS A 193 6.62 -14.68 -0.14
CA HIS A 193 5.25 -15.16 -0.27
C HIS A 193 5.09 -16.02 -1.53
N ARG A 194 5.20 -17.34 -1.38
CA ARG A 194 5.19 -18.30 -2.49
C ARG A 194 3.80 -18.48 -3.08
N GLU A 195 2.78 -18.39 -2.24
CA GLU A 195 1.36 -18.49 -2.57
C GLU A 195 0.98 -17.35 -3.51
N VAL A 196 1.33 -16.12 -3.15
CA VAL A 196 1.17 -14.94 -4.02
C VAL A 196 1.98 -15.10 -5.31
N ALA A 197 3.24 -15.52 -5.25
CA ALA A 197 4.02 -15.72 -6.48
C ALA A 197 3.37 -16.74 -7.42
N TRP A 198 2.83 -17.86 -6.90
CA TRP A 198 2.08 -18.82 -7.71
C TRP A 198 0.81 -18.22 -8.30
N LEU A 199 0.04 -17.46 -7.52
CA LEU A 199 -1.16 -16.79 -7.99
C LEU A 199 -0.82 -15.81 -9.13
N LEU A 200 0.20 -14.98 -8.96
CA LEU A 200 0.63 -14.02 -9.99
C LEU A 200 1.11 -14.72 -11.27
N LEU A 201 1.83 -15.84 -11.14
CA LEU A 201 2.21 -16.65 -12.31
C LEU A 201 0.99 -17.26 -13.01
N LEU A 202 -0.01 -17.70 -12.24
CA LEU A 202 -1.24 -18.23 -12.80
C LEU A 202 -1.97 -17.16 -13.63
N LEU A 203 -2.04 -15.93 -13.12
CA LEU A 203 -2.86 -14.86 -13.70
C LEU A 203 -2.15 -14.03 -14.79
N ALA A 204 -0.82 -13.93 -14.75
CA ALA A 204 -0.09 -12.92 -15.53
C ALA A 204 1.18 -13.44 -16.23
N SER A 205 1.37 -14.76 -16.34
CA SER A 205 2.52 -15.36 -17.03
C SER A 205 2.13 -16.37 -18.11
N GLU A 206 3.02 -16.61 -19.05
CA GLU A 206 2.96 -17.72 -20.01
C GLU A 206 3.60 -19.01 -19.45
N TYR A 207 3.80 -19.12 -18.13
CA TYR A 207 4.40 -20.31 -17.52
C TYR A 207 3.53 -21.55 -17.76
N SER A 208 4.17 -22.69 -18.03
CA SER A 208 3.47 -23.92 -18.43
C SER A 208 2.51 -24.41 -17.36
N GLU A 209 1.24 -24.65 -17.72
CA GLU A 209 0.21 -25.20 -16.82
C GLU A 209 0.62 -26.52 -16.17
N MET A 210 1.42 -27.34 -16.86
CA MET A 210 1.88 -28.64 -16.35
C MET A 210 2.84 -28.52 -15.17
N GLU A 211 3.44 -27.34 -14.97
CA GLU A 211 4.40 -27.06 -13.90
C GLU A 211 3.72 -26.54 -12.62
N PHE A 212 2.43 -26.19 -12.69
CA PHE A 212 1.69 -25.69 -11.54
C PHE A 212 1.23 -26.85 -10.65
N PRO A 213 1.40 -26.74 -9.31
CA PRO A 213 0.74 -27.66 -8.38
C PRO A 213 -0.78 -27.59 -8.54
N ALA A 214 -1.46 -28.74 -8.52
CA ALA A 214 -2.93 -28.80 -8.65
C ALA A 214 -3.67 -27.94 -7.61
N LEU A 215 -3.08 -27.79 -6.41
CA LEU A 215 -3.64 -26.97 -5.35
C LEU A 215 -3.80 -25.50 -5.75
N VAL A 216 -2.87 -24.96 -6.55
CA VAL A 216 -2.91 -23.55 -6.99
C VAL A 216 -4.17 -23.27 -7.82
N PHE A 217 -4.54 -24.19 -8.72
CA PHE A 217 -5.77 -24.06 -9.50
C PHE A 217 -7.03 -24.20 -8.64
N GLN A 218 -7.01 -25.11 -7.65
CA GLN A 218 -8.15 -25.31 -6.75
C GLN A 218 -8.40 -24.09 -5.88
N GLU A 219 -7.34 -23.51 -5.31
CA GLU A 219 -7.41 -22.31 -4.49
C GLU A 219 -7.85 -21.11 -5.33
N ALA A 220 -7.26 -20.86 -6.50
CA ALA A 220 -7.68 -19.78 -7.39
C ALA A 220 -9.17 -19.91 -7.77
N ALA A 221 -9.63 -21.11 -8.12
CA ALA A 221 -11.04 -21.36 -8.42
C ALA A 221 -11.96 -21.11 -7.21
N SER A 222 -11.53 -21.45 -6.00
CA SER A 222 -12.29 -21.16 -4.76
C SER A 222 -12.43 -19.66 -4.51
N LEU A 223 -11.47 -18.87 -4.99
CA LEU A 223 -11.48 -17.42 -4.97
C LEU A 223 -12.21 -16.83 -6.18
N GLY A 224 -12.81 -17.64 -7.07
CA GLY A 224 -13.47 -17.15 -8.28
C GLY A 224 -12.51 -16.60 -9.34
N LEU A 225 -11.22 -16.87 -9.23
CA LEU A 225 -10.22 -16.47 -10.21
C LEU A 225 -9.98 -17.58 -11.22
N MET A 226 -9.82 -17.21 -12.49
CA MET A 226 -9.51 -18.13 -13.58
C MET A 226 -8.33 -17.62 -14.39
N ARG A 227 -7.51 -18.54 -14.88
CA ARG A 227 -6.41 -18.20 -15.80
C ARG A 227 -6.99 -17.81 -17.15
N GLU A 228 -6.67 -16.61 -17.60
CA GLU A 228 -6.99 -16.13 -18.95
C GLU A 228 -5.86 -16.42 -19.95
N GLU A 229 -6.16 -16.26 -21.24
CA GLU A 229 -5.18 -16.32 -22.32
C GLU A 229 -4.13 -15.20 -22.16
N GLN A 230 -2.86 -15.59 -22.04
CA GLN A 230 -1.74 -14.66 -21.83
C GLN A 230 -0.95 -14.36 -23.11
N SER A 231 -1.22 -15.07 -24.20
CA SER A 231 -0.50 -14.90 -25.48
C SER A 231 -0.56 -13.45 -25.98
N GLY A 232 0.62 -12.85 -26.17
CA GLY A 232 0.75 -11.49 -26.69
C GLY A 232 0.67 -10.39 -25.63
N LYS A 233 0.43 -10.75 -24.36
CA LYS A 233 0.58 -9.85 -23.22
C LYS A 233 2.02 -9.91 -22.70
N VAL A 234 2.45 -8.88 -21.96
CA VAL A 234 3.77 -8.91 -21.30
C VAL A 234 3.75 -9.99 -20.22
N ASP A 235 4.69 -10.93 -20.24
CA ASP A 235 4.81 -11.90 -19.15
C ASP A 235 5.36 -11.20 -17.90
N ILE A 236 4.69 -11.34 -16.75
CA ILE A 236 5.11 -10.72 -15.49
C ILE A 236 6.54 -11.10 -15.08
N ARG A 237 7.04 -12.28 -15.48
CA ARG A 237 8.41 -12.75 -15.23
C ARG A 237 9.47 -11.97 -16.03
N SER A 238 9.05 -11.28 -17.09
CA SER A 238 9.95 -10.45 -17.92
C SER A 238 10.18 -9.05 -17.36
N LEU A 239 9.34 -8.61 -16.41
CA LEU A 239 9.44 -7.29 -15.81
C LEU A 239 10.73 -7.16 -15.00
N ARG A 240 11.29 -5.94 -15.00
CA ARG A 240 12.51 -5.60 -14.27
C ARG A 240 12.30 -4.36 -13.43
N ASP A 241 12.83 -4.37 -12.22
CA ASP A 241 12.86 -3.18 -11.35
C ASP A 241 13.75 -2.07 -11.96
N ALA A 242 13.79 -0.91 -11.31
CA ALA A 242 14.57 0.26 -11.73
C ALA A 242 16.09 0.00 -11.77
N HIS A 243 16.55 -1.05 -11.07
CA HIS A 243 17.94 -1.50 -11.04
C HIS A 243 18.23 -2.58 -12.10
N GLY A 244 17.23 -2.95 -12.92
CA GLY A 244 17.33 -3.98 -13.94
C GLY A 244 17.24 -5.41 -13.41
N ARG A 245 16.91 -5.60 -12.12
CA ARG A 245 16.79 -6.91 -11.48
C ARG A 245 15.45 -7.54 -11.84
N SER A 246 15.45 -8.86 -12.01
CA SER A 246 14.22 -9.65 -12.10
C SER A 246 13.70 -10.04 -10.72
N ALA A 247 12.49 -10.58 -10.65
CA ALA A 247 11.97 -11.15 -9.41
C ALA A 247 12.82 -12.34 -8.92
N GLU A 248 13.48 -13.09 -9.82
CA GLU A 248 14.43 -14.13 -9.40
C GLU A 248 15.68 -13.54 -8.74
N ASP A 249 16.17 -12.41 -9.24
CA ASP A 249 17.33 -11.73 -8.67
C ASP A 249 17.03 -11.24 -7.24
N VAL A 250 15.84 -10.66 -7.04
CA VAL A 250 15.34 -10.29 -5.71
C VAL A 250 15.17 -11.51 -4.81
N ALA A 251 14.56 -12.60 -5.31
CA ALA A 251 14.39 -13.85 -4.56
C ALA A 251 15.72 -14.46 -4.10
N ARG A 252 16.80 -14.32 -4.90
CA ARG A 252 18.14 -14.82 -4.56
C ARG A 252 18.74 -14.12 -3.34
N GLU A 253 18.41 -12.85 -3.12
CA GLU A 253 18.85 -12.08 -1.96
C GLU A 253 18.19 -12.58 -0.65
N ASN A 254 16.98 -13.16 -0.74
CA ASN A 254 16.23 -13.72 0.39
C ASN A 254 16.56 -15.17 0.77
N GLY A 255 17.59 -15.77 0.16
CA GLY A 255 18.15 -17.04 0.59
C GLY A 255 17.24 -18.26 0.43
N VAL A 256 17.05 -19.02 1.51
CA VAL A 256 16.58 -20.43 1.52
C VAL A 256 15.08 -20.57 1.15
N ILE A 257 14.30 -19.49 1.23
CA ILE A 257 12.84 -19.50 1.02
C ILE A 257 12.48 -19.95 -0.41
N TRP A 258 13.30 -19.55 -1.39
CA TRP A 258 13.07 -19.78 -2.82
C TRP A 258 13.78 -21.03 -3.36
N ASN A 259 14.16 -21.96 -2.48
CA ASN A 259 14.75 -23.23 -2.87
C ASN A 259 13.86 -23.98 -3.87
N GLY A 260 14.44 -24.39 -4.99
CA GLY A 260 13.73 -25.07 -6.07
C GLY A 260 12.92 -24.16 -6.99
N TRP A 261 13.02 -22.83 -6.85
CA TRP A 261 12.46 -21.86 -7.80
C TRP A 261 13.55 -21.17 -8.63
N ILE A 262 14.67 -20.81 -7.99
CA ILE A 262 15.83 -20.20 -8.64
C ILE A 262 16.35 -21.11 -9.76
N GLY A 263 16.53 -20.57 -10.97
CA GLY A 263 17.01 -21.29 -12.15
C GLY A 263 15.97 -22.18 -12.85
N ASN A 264 14.71 -22.16 -12.42
CA ASN A 264 13.63 -22.96 -13.02
C ASN A 264 12.65 -22.11 -13.84
N ASN A 265 13.04 -20.89 -14.24
CA ASN A 265 12.23 -19.96 -15.05
C ASN A 265 10.85 -19.62 -14.44
N ARG A 266 10.72 -19.76 -13.10
CA ARG A 266 9.48 -19.40 -12.38
C ARG A 266 9.41 -17.90 -12.11
N LEU A 267 10.54 -17.28 -11.78
CA LEU A 267 10.59 -15.86 -11.39
C LEU A 267 11.31 -14.99 -12.43
N THR A 268 11.72 -15.56 -13.56
CA THR A 268 12.32 -14.85 -14.69
C THR A 268 12.19 -15.65 -15.99
N ILE A 269 12.46 -15.02 -17.14
CA ILE A 269 12.53 -15.65 -18.47
C ILE A 269 13.94 -15.62 -19.06
#